data_AF-A0A948NRG4-F1
#
_entry.id   AF-A0A948NRG4-F1
#
_cell.length_a   1.000
_cell.length_b   1.000
_cell.length_c   1.000
_cell.angle_alpha   90.00
_cell.angle_beta   90.00
_cell.angle_gamma   90.00
#
_symmetry.space_group_name_H-M   'P 1'
#
loop_
_entity.id
_entity.type
_entity.pdbx_description
1 polymer ?
#
loop_
_entity_poly.entity_id
_entity_poly.type
_entity_poly.pdbx_seq_one_letter_code
_entity_poly.pdbx_strand_id
1 'polypeptide(L)'
;TIRSGMIRAFTEGSKECGILPAEWTVTEKLAIEQAIAYENQWIAGFASAVEKGNKASGGKLGVLWPRSEIWIGRYEGLRDKAKTMTCGDRKLMWKLGAAKVHCSSCLKLSGKVKRASYWRDKGILPRVHGASYLECQGFLCSCEFVVTDEPMSKGPLPSLP
;
A
#
# COMPACT_ATOMS: atom_id res chain seq x y z
N THR A 1 -17.43 -5.43 -3.06
CA THR A 1 -16.95 -6.34 -1.99
C THR A 1 -15.47 -6.13 -1.76
N ILE A 2 -14.88 -6.70 -0.71
CA ILE A 2 -13.42 -6.67 -0.48
C ILE A 2 -12.66 -7.21 -1.68
N ARG A 3 -13.09 -8.36 -2.21
CA ARG A 3 -12.51 -8.97 -3.41
C ARG A 3 -12.42 -7.98 -4.57
N SER A 4 -13.53 -7.32 -4.92
CA SER A 4 -13.55 -6.33 -5.99
C SER A 4 -12.59 -5.17 -5.72
N GLY A 5 -12.51 -4.70 -4.46
CA GLY A 5 -11.59 -3.63 -4.07
C GLY A 5 -10.13 -4.04 -4.23
N MET A 6 -9.73 -5.20 -3.72
CA MET A 6 -8.33 -5.67 -3.81
C MET A 6 -7.91 -5.97 -5.25
N ILE A 7 -8.79 -6.57 -6.06
CA ILE A 7 -8.54 -6.79 -7.49
C ILE A 7 -8.35 -5.45 -8.20
N ARG A 8 -9.20 -4.46 -7.90
CA ARG A 8 -9.10 -3.13 -8.50
C ARG A 8 -7.79 -2.43 -8.11
N ALA A 9 -7.40 -2.46 -6.84
CA ALA A 9 -6.15 -1.89 -6.37
C ALA A 9 -4.95 -2.46 -7.13
N PHE A 10 -4.90 -3.80 -7.24
CA PHE A 10 -3.82 -4.47 -7.95
C PHE A 10 -3.84 -4.12 -9.45
N THR A 11 -5.02 -4.10 -10.07
CA THR A 11 -5.22 -3.68 -11.47
C THR A 11 -4.71 -2.27 -11.73
N GLU A 12 -5.05 -1.31 -10.87
CA GLU A 12 -4.60 0.08 -11.02
C GLU A 12 -3.07 0.18 -10.94
N GLY A 13 -2.43 -0.56 -10.03
CA GLY A 13 -0.97 -0.61 -9.94
C GLY A 13 -0.32 -1.29 -11.14
N SER A 14 -0.88 -2.41 -11.61
CA SER A 14 -0.39 -3.12 -12.79
C SER A 14 -0.54 -2.33 -14.08
N LYS A 15 -1.60 -1.52 -14.19
CA LYS A 15 -1.86 -0.67 -15.35
C LYS A 15 -0.75 0.35 -15.57
N GLU A 16 -0.14 0.89 -14.52
CA GLU A 16 1.03 1.78 -14.63
C GLU A 16 2.26 1.08 -15.24
N CYS A 17 2.29 -0.24 -15.13
CA CYS A 17 3.30 -1.10 -15.74
C CYS A 17 2.92 -1.59 -17.14
N GLY A 18 1.70 -1.29 -17.62
CA GLY A 18 1.17 -1.78 -18.90
C GLY A 18 0.65 -3.22 -18.86
N ILE A 19 0.45 -3.80 -17.68
CA ILE A 19 0.02 -5.20 -17.52
C ILE A 19 -1.49 -5.27 -17.25
N LEU A 20 -2.20 -6.07 -18.05
CA LEU A 20 -3.63 -6.33 -17.89
C LEU A 20 -3.90 -7.50 -16.92
N PRO A 21 -5.10 -7.56 -16.29
CA PRO A 21 -5.44 -8.64 -15.38
C PRO A 21 -5.33 -10.06 -15.96
N ALA A 22 -5.55 -10.22 -17.26
CA ALA A 22 -5.43 -11.51 -17.94
C ALA A 22 -3.97 -12.02 -18.00
N GLU A 23 -3.00 -11.11 -17.92
CA GLU A 23 -1.57 -11.40 -18.05
C GLU A 23 -0.91 -11.71 -16.69
N TRP A 24 -1.67 -11.59 -15.58
CA TRP A 24 -1.10 -11.82 -14.26
C TRP A 24 -0.59 -13.25 -14.08
N THR A 25 0.62 -13.33 -13.52
CA THR A 25 1.25 -14.59 -13.13
C THR A 25 0.52 -15.24 -11.96
N VAL A 26 0.82 -16.52 -11.70
CA VAL A 26 0.29 -17.24 -10.54
C VAL A 26 0.68 -16.55 -9.23
N THR A 27 1.92 -16.08 -9.12
CA THR A 27 2.43 -15.38 -7.94
C THR A 27 1.70 -14.06 -7.68
N GLU A 28 1.38 -13.31 -8.73
CA GLU A 28 0.61 -12.06 -8.64
C GLU A 28 -0.83 -12.32 -8.19
N LYS A 29 -1.48 -13.32 -8.78
CA LYS A 29 -2.83 -13.76 -8.35
C LYS A 29 -2.83 -14.20 -6.89
N LEU A 30 -1.80 -14.93 -6.46
CA LEU A 30 -1.66 -15.35 -5.07
C LEU A 30 -1.51 -14.15 -4.12
N ALA A 31 -0.76 -13.10 -4.52
CA ALA A 31 -0.63 -11.89 -3.71
C ALA A 31 -1.96 -11.15 -3.52
N ILE A 32 -2.84 -11.19 -4.52
CA ILE A 32 -4.21 -10.64 -4.42
C ILE A 32 -5.06 -11.48 -3.46
N GLU A 33 -5.06 -12.81 -3.60
CA GLU A 33 -5.83 -13.67 -2.69
C GLU A 33 -5.35 -13.56 -1.24
N GLN A 34 -4.04 -13.42 -1.01
CA GLN A 34 -3.49 -13.14 0.32
C GLN A 34 -4.01 -11.81 0.89
N ALA A 35 -4.07 -10.75 0.08
CA ALA A 35 -4.62 -9.47 0.50
C ALA A 35 -6.12 -9.59 0.82
N ILE A 36 -6.90 -10.28 -0.02
CA ILE A 36 -8.32 -10.54 0.23
C ILE A 36 -8.54 -11.30 1.54
N ALA A 37 -7.78 -12.38 1.75
CA ALA A 37 -7.87 -13.19 2.96
C ALA A 37 -7.53 -12.37 4.20
N TYR A 38 -6.47 -11.56 4.13
CA TYR A 38 -6.09 -10.66 5.21
C TYR A 38 -7.20 -9.65 5.53
N GLU A 39 -7.79 -9.00 4.53
CA GLU A 39 -8.85 -8.02 4.77
C GLU A 39 -10.13 -8.64 5.36
N ASN A 40 -10.48 -9.85 4.95
CA ASN A 40 -11.66 -10.55 5.47
C ASN A 40 -11.60 -10.77 6.99
N GLN A 41 -10.40 -10.90 7.58
CA GLN A 41 -10.22 -11.07 9.02
C GLN A 41 -10.71 -9.85 9.83
N TRP A 42 -10.74 -8.66 9.20
CA TRP A 42 -11.09 -7.42 9.89
C TRP A 42 -12.58 -7.04 9.78
N ILE A 43 -13.33 -7.63 8.84
CA ILE A 43 -14.74 -7.26 8.62
C ILE A 43 -15.59 -7.51 9.84
N ALA A 44 -15.51 -8.71 10.42
CA ALA A 44 -16.39 -9.10 11.52
C ALA A 44 -16.23 -8.16 12.73
N GLY A 45 -14.99 -7.81 13.08
CA GLY A 45 -14.70 -6.85 14.15
C GLY A 45 -15.10 -5.41 13.83
N PHE A 46 -15.23 -5.04 12.55
CA PHE A 46 -15.79 -3.76 12.15
C PHE A 46 -17.32 -3.77 12.22
N ALA A 47 -17.96 -4.81 11.69
CA ALA A 47 -19.41 -4.99 11.74
C ALA A 47 -19.92 -4.97 13.19
N SER A 48 -19.27 -5.72 14.09
CA SER A 48 -19.60 -5.72 15.52
C SER A 48 -19.46 -4.32 16.16
N ALA A 49 -18.48 -3.53 15.72
CA ALA A 49 -18.30 -2.17 16.21
C ALA A 49 -19.39 -1.21 15.69
N VAL A 50 -19.84 -1.41 14.44
CA VAL A 50 -20.99 -0.68 13.88
C VAL A 50 -22.26 -1.02 14.64
N GLU A 51 -22.54 -2.31 14.88
CA GLU A 51 -23.73 -2.75 15.61
C GLU A 51 -23.78 -2.18 17.03
N LYS A 52 -22.65 -2.16 17.74
CA LYS A 52 -22.56 -1.57 19.08
C LYS A 52 -22.66 -0.04 19.10
N GLY A 53 -22.19 0.62 18.05
CA GLY A 53 -22.07 2.08 17.96
C GLY A 53 -23.12 2.77 17.09
N ASN A 54 -24.19 2.08 16.69
CA ASN A 54 -25.20 2.65 15.79
C ASN A 54 -26.16 3.61 16.51
N LYS A 55 -26.99 4.31 15.74
CA LYS A 55 -27.95 5.28 16.27
C LYS A 55 -28.99 4.65 17.20
N ALA A 56 -29.39 3.39 16.93
CA ALA A 56 -30.35 2.67 17.77
C ALA A 56 -29.79 2.32 19.16
N SER A 57 -28.46 2.17 19.29
CA SER A 57 -27.77 2.01 20.57
C SER A 57 -27.31 3.34 21.20
N GLY A 58 -27.73 4.50 20.65
CA GLY A 58 -27.31 5.82 21.12
C GLY A 58 -25.89 6.24 20.71
N GLY A 59 -25.23 5.47 19.85
CA GLY A 59 -23.88 5.73 19.37
C GLY A 59 -23.78 6.67 18.16
N LYS A 60 -22.55 7.01 17.79
CA LYS A 60 -22.21 7.81 16.59
C LYS A 60 -21.20 7.04 15.75
N LEU A 61 -21.48 6.87 14.45
CA LEU A 61 -20.56 6.18 13.53
C LEU A 61 -19.26 6.95 13.26
N GLY A 62 -19.19 8.24 13.57
CA GLY A 62 -18.00 9.07 13.35
C GLY A 62 -16.74 8.53 14.03
N VAL A 63 -16.86 7.84 15.16
CA VAL A 63 -15.72 7.21 15.86
C VAL A 63 -15.09 6.06 15.07
N LEU A 64 -15.81 5.51 14.09
CA LEU A 64 -15.34 4.45 13.22
C LEU A 64 -14.67 4.99 11.95
N TRP A 65 -14.71 6.31 11.71
CA TRP A 65 -14.11 6.92 10.53
C TRP A 65 -12.61 6.64 10.40
N PRO A 66 -11.77 6.77 11.44
CA PRO A 66 -10.35 6.44 11.33
C PRO A 66 -10.08 4.97 10.97
N ARG A 67 -10.98 4.06 11.36
CA ARG A 67 -10.89 2.65 10.95
C ARG A 67 -11.18 2.49 9.47
N SER A 68 -12.02 3.33 8.88
CA SER A 68 -12.29 3.30 7.43
C SER A 68 -11.05 3.70 6.61
N GLU A 69 -10.26 4.66 7.12
CA GLU A 69 -9.04 5.15 6.48
C GLU A 69 -7.93 4.08 6.39
N ILE A 70 -7.97 3.09 7.29
CA ILE A 70 -7.08 1.92 7.22
C ILE A 70 -7.27 1.17 5.90
N TRP A 71 -8.50 0.91 5.47
CA TRP A 71 -8.75 0.22 4.19
C TRP A 71 -8.29 1.05 2.99
N ILE A 72 -8.38 2.38 3.06
CA ILE A 72 -7.82 3.27 2.03
C ILE A 72 -6.30 3.09 1.96
N GLY A 73 -5.62 3.12 3.10
CA GLY A 73 -4.17 2.90 3.16
C GLY A 73 -3.76 1.52 2.62
N ARG A 74 -4.52 0.47 2.95
CA ARG A 74 -4.24 -0.90 2.47
C ARG A 74 -4.52 -1.08 0.98
N TYR A 75 -5.57 -0.46 0.45
CA TYR A 75 -5.82 -0.39 -1.00
C TYR A 75 -4.62 0.21 -1.72
N GLU A 76 -4.16 1.37 -1.23
CA GLU A 76 -3.03 2.09 -1.79
C GLU A 76 -1.70 1.32 -1.66
N GLY A 77 -1.47 0.66 -0.53
CA GLY A 77 -0.31 -0.23 -0.34
C GLY A 77 -0.33 -1.44 -1.28
N LEU A 78 -1.50 -2.02 -1.57
CA LEU A 78 -1.63 -3.09 -2.55
C LEU A 78 -1.36 -2.59 -3.97
N ARG A 79 -1.77 -1.36 -4.30
CA ARG A 79 -1.43 -0.71 -5.57
C ARG A 79 0.09 -0.61 -5.76
N ASP A 80 0.81 -0.17 -4.73
CA ASP A 80 2.28 -0.07 -4.80
C ASP A 80 2.95 -1.44 -4.84
N LYS A 81 2.45 -2.42 -4.08
CA LYS A 81 2.93 -3.81 -4.14
C LYS A 81 2.78 -4.36 -5.57
N ALA A 82 1.64 -4.13 -6.22
CA ALA A 82 1.41 -4.55 -7.59
C ALA A 82 2.48 -4.00 -8.54
N LYS A 83 2.84 -2.71 -8.44
CA LYS A 83 3.92 -2.12 -9.24
C LYS A 83 5.24 -2.88 -9.07
N THR A 84 5.61 -3.27 -7.85
CA THR A 84 6.85 -4.03 -7.62
C THR A 84 6.83 -5.46 -8.19
N MET A 85 5.64 -6.00 -8.47
CA MET A 85 5.47 -7.33 -9.05
C MET A 85 5.38 -7.27 -10.57
N THR A 86 4.60 -6.33 -11.12
CA THR A 86 4.23 -6.32 -12.54
C THR A 86 5.08 -5.37 -13.40
N CYS A 87 5.83 -4.43 -12.83
CA CYS A 87 6.71 -3.54 -13.62
C CYS A 87 8.01 -4.22 -14.09
N GLY A 88 8.12 -5.55 -13.96
CA GLY A 88 9.34 -6.28 -14.24
C GLY A 88 10.50 -5.68 -13.44
N ASP A 89 11.51 -5.17 -14.15
CA ASP A 89 12.70 -4.56 -13.54
C ASP A 89 12.82 -3.05 -13.84
N ARG A 90 11.69 -2.39 -14.16
CA ARG A 90 11.62 -0.93 -14.35
C ARG A 90 11.99 -0.20 -13.05
N LYS A 91 12.42 1.05 -13.20
CA LYS A 91 12.78 1.93 -12.08
C LYS A 91 11.53 2.50 -11.43
N LEU A 92 11.47 2.38 -10.12
CA LEU A 92 10.45 2.98 -9.26
C LEU A 92 11.12 4.00 -8.35
N MET A 93 10.52 5.19 -8.28
CA MET A 93 10.87 6.22 -7.33
C MET A 93 9.91 6.20 -6.16
N TRP A 94 10.45 6.31 -4.94
CA TRP A 94 9.65 6.63 -3.78
C TRP A 94 9.26 8.11 -3.78
N LYS A 95 7.98 8.40 -3.99
CA LYS A 95 7.44 9.75 -4.05
C LYS A 95 6.62 10.04 -2.80
N LEU A 96 6.81 11.22 -2.23
CA LEU A 96 5.93 11.72 -1.16
C LEU A 96 4.59 12.15 -1.76
N GLY A 97 3.49 11.70 -1.18
CA GLY A 97 2.14 12.10 -1.58
C GLY A 97 1.68 13.41 -0.94
N ALA A 98 0.38 13.67 -1.00
CA ALA A 98 -0.23 14.94 -0.58
C ALA A 98 -0.34 15.18 0.94
N ALA A 99 0.30 14.34 1.77
CA ALA A 99 0.26 14.55 3.22
C ALA A 99 1.01 15.84 3.59
N LYS A 100 0.47 16.62 4.54
CA LYS A 100 1.13 17.87 4.99
C LYS A 100 2.43 17.61 5.77
N VAL A 101 2.51 16.46 6.45
CA VAL A 101 3.63 16.04 7.29
C VAL A 101 4.01 14.61 6.92
N HIS A 102 5.31 14.36 6.83
CA HIS A 102 5.87 13.03 6.57
C HIS A 102 6.85 12.63 7.67
N CYS A 103 6.89 11.34 8.01
CA CYS A 103 7.84 10.83 8.99
C CYS A 103 9.29 10.81 8.46
N SER A 104 10.26 10.65 9.36
CA SER A 104 11.67 10.70 9.00
C SER A 104 12.08 9.58 8.02
N SER A 105 11.54 8.36 8.16
CA SER A 105 11.78 7.25 7.22
C SER A 105 11.32 7.60 5.81
N CYS A 106 10.12 8.16 5.67
CA CYS A 106 9.57 8.57 4.38
C CYS A 106 10.39 9.69 3.73
N LEU A 107 10.84 10.67 4.52
CA LEU A 107 11.71 11.75 4.03
C LEU A 107 13.05 11.22 3.54
N LYS A 108 13.67 10.26 4.25
CA LYS A 108 14.92 9.61 3.83
C LYS A 108 14.79 8.84 2.52
N LEU A 109 13.63 8.21 2.30
CA LEU A 109 13.34 7.45 1.09
C LEU A 109 12.89 8.33 -0.08
N SER A 110 12.44 9.56 0.18
CA SER A 110 11.99 10.49 -0.86
C SER A 110 13.00 10.65 -1.99
N GLY A 111 12.52 10.50 -3.23
CA GLY A 111 13.33 10.62 -4.44
C GLY A 111 14.29 9.46 -4.68
N LYS A 112 14.31 8.42 -3.83
CA LYS A 112 15.13 7.24 -4.08
C LYS A 112 14.57 6.47 -5.26
N VAL A 113 15.42 6.24 -6.25
CA VAL A 113 15.10 5.48 -7.46
C VAL A 113 15.86 4.16 -7.41
N LYS A 114 15.12 3.06 -7.38
CA LYS A 114 15.64 1.69 -7.47
C LYS A 114 14.78 0.87 -8.41
N ARG A 115 15.28 -0.29 -8.82
CA ARG A 115 14.49 -1.22 -9.61
C ARG A 115 13.35 -1.81 -8.79
N ALA A 116 12.25 -2.16 -9.46
CA ALA A 116 11.11 -2.82 -8.84
C ALA A 116 11.52 -4.09 -8.07
N SER A 117 12.41 -4.92 -8.65
CA SER A 117 12.98 -6.09 -7.99
C SER A 117 13.68 -5.73 -6.68
N TYR A 118 14.53 -4.69 -6.68
CA TYR A 118 15.27 -4.25 -5.51
C TYR A 118 14.34 -3.86 -4.34
N TRP A 119 13.27 -3.10 -4.62
CA TRP A 119 12.28 -2.74 -3.60
C TRP A 119 11.57 -3.95 -3.02
N ARG A 120 11.15 -4.87 -3.89
CA ARG A 120 10.51 -6.13 -3.51
C ARG A 120 11.42 -7.00 -2.66
N ASP A 121 12.66 -7.19 -3.08
CA ASP A 121 13.64 -8.05 -2.40
C ASP A 121 14.04 -7.49 -1.02
N LYS A 122 14.00 -6.17 -0.86
CA LYS A 122 14.18 -5.51 0.44
C LYS A 122 12.92 -5.52 1.31
N GLY A 123 11.75 -5.85 0.76
CA GLY A 123 10.48 -5.75 1.46
C GLY A 123 10.12 -4.32 1.88
N ILE A 124 10.75 -3.30 1.26
CA ILE A 124 10.53 -1.89 1.59
C ILE A 124 9.53 -1.34 0.57
N LEU A 125 8.29 -1.23 1.02
CA LEU A 125 7.17 -0.73 0.23
C LEU A 125 6.51 0.47 0.95
N PRO A 126 5.98 1.45 0.21
CA PRO A 126 5.15 2.48 0.80
C PRO A 126 3.84 1.89 1.34
N ARG A 127 3.28 2.55 2.38
CA ARG A 127 1.91 2.32 2.88
C ARG A 127 1.60 0.89 3.35
N VAL A 128 2.63 0.12 3.72
CA VAL A 128 2.45 -1.17 4.40
C VAL A 128 2.13 -0.91 5.87
N HIS A 129 0.91 -1.20 6.28
CA HIS A 129 0.49 -1.09 7.67
C HIS A 129 1.34 -1.98 8.59
N GLY A 130 1.80 -1.40 9.70
CA GLY A 130 2.65 -2.09 10.68
C GLY A 130 4.10 -2.27 10.21
N ALA A 131 4.51 -1.64 9.11
CA ALA A 131 5.89 -1.69 8.65
C ALA A 131 6.84 -1.06 9.67
N SER A 132 7.65 -1.89 10.34
CA SER A 132 8.60 -1.42 11.36
C SER A 132 9.74 -0.59 10.78
N TYR A 133 9.98 -0.64 9.46
CA TYR A 133 10.98 0.18 8.76
C TYR A 133 10.49 1.61 8.46
N LEU A 134 9.21 1.91 8.75
CA LEU A 134 8.65 3.25 8.67
C LEU A 134 8.28 3.70 10.07
N GLU A 135 8.78 4.87 10.49
CA GLU A 135 8.39 5.48 11.77
C GLU A 135 6.87 5.71 11.84
N CYS A 136 6.24 6.03 10.71
CA CYS A 136 4.78 6.14 10.61
C CYS A 136 4.04 4.80 10.57
N GLN A 137 4.74 3.67 10.56
CA GLN A 137 4.19 2.33 10.40
C GLN A 137 3.27 2.15 9.18
N GLY A 138 3.51 2.93 8.13
CA GLY A 138 2.70 2.93 6.91
C GLY A 138 1.39 3.73 7.00
N PHE A 139 1.20 4.55 8.03
CA PHE A 139 0.04 5.43 8.19
C PHE A 139 0.34 6.86 7.73
N LEU A 140 -0.70 7.56 7.25
CA LEU A 140 -0.80 9.02 7.07
C LEU A 140 0.22 9.74 6.18
N CYS A 141 1.31 9.11 5.76
CA CYS A 141 2.37 9.76 4.97
C CYS A 141 2.09 9.79 3.46
N SER A 142 1.08 9.06 2.99
CA SER A 142 0.62 9.02 1.59
C SER A 142 1.72 8.76 0.53
N CYS A 143 2.87 8.21 0.93
CA CYS A 143 3.97 7.91 0.00
C CYS A 143 3.55 6.87 -1.02
N GLU A 144 4.11 6.89 -2.22
CA GLU A 144 3.78 5.94 -3.27
C GLU A 144 5.01 5.61 -4.12
N PHE A 145 4.93 4.53 -4.90
CA PHE A 145 5.87 4.31 -5.98
C PHE A 145 5.37 4.94 -7.26
N VAL A 146 6.24 5.65 -7.96
CA VAL A 146 6.01 6.11 -9.33
C VAL A 146 7.04 5.50 -10.26
N VAL A 147 6.61 5.07 -11.44
CA VAL A 147 7.54 4.64 -12.49
C VAL A 147 8.29 5.86 -13.01
N THR A 148 9.60 5.74 -13.22
CA THR A 148 10.44 6.87 -13.61
C THR A 148 11.57 6.47 -14.55
N ASP A 149 12.03 7.43 -15.36
CA ASP A 149 13.22 7.32 -16.18
C ASP A 149 14.45 7.97 -15.55
N GLU A 150 14.33 8.53 -14.35
CA GLU A 150 15.45 9.14 -13.63
C GLU A 150 16.59 8.15 -13.33
N PRO A 151 17.84 8.62 -13.21
CA PRO A 151 18.97 7.76 -12.87
C PRO A 151 18.75 7.01 -11.54
N MET A 152 19.23 5.76 -11.46
CA MET A 152 19.17 5.03 -10.18
C MET A 152 19.97 5.77 -9.11
N SER A 153 19.42 5.85 -7.91
CA SER A 153 20.15 6.37 -6.77
C SER A 153 21.37 5.50 -6.47
N LYS A 154 22.52 6.13 -6.24
CA LYS A 154 23.78 5.43 -5.90
C LYS A 154 23.70 4.81 -4.50
N GLY A 155 24.46 3.73 -4.30
CA GLY A 155 24.64 3.10 -2.98
C GLY A 155 23.42 2.34 -2.45
N PRO A 156 23.50 1.77 -1.23
CA PRO A 156 22.36 1.13 -0.57
C PRO A 156 21.28 2.16 -0.15
N LEU A 157 20.12 1.67 0.28
CA LEU A 157 19.13 2.52 0.94
C LEU A 157 19.68 3.08 2.26
N PRO A 158 19.22 4.26 2.70
CA PRO A 158 19.61 4.81 3.99
C PRO A 158 19.17 3.88 5.12
N SER A 159 19.87 3.95 6.26
CA SER A 159 19.41 3.30 7.47
C SER A 159 18.07 3.91 7.91
N LEU A 160 17.09 3.03 8.08
CA LEU A 160 15.75 3.40 8.50
C LEU A 160 15.63 3.24 10.03
N PRO A 161 14.98 4.20 10.72
CA PRO A 161 14.63 4.09 12.13
C PRO A 161 13.54 3.03 12.37
#